data_AF-A0AA97EVL6-F1
#
_entry.id   AF-A0AA97EVL6-F1
#
_cell.length_a   1.000
_cell.length_b   1.000
_cell.length_c   1.000
_cell.angle_alpha   90.00
_cell.angle_beta   90.00
_cell.angle_gamma   90.00
#
_symmetry.space_group_name_H-M   'P 1'
#
loop_
_entity.id
_entity.type
_entity.pdbx_description
1 polymer ?
#
loop_
_entity_poly.entity_id
_entity_poly.type
_entity_poly.pdbx_seq_one_letter_code
_entity_poly.pdbx_strand_id
1 'polypeptide(L)'
;MSNYEGVEDLEGFIYLNPNNICTQWNIARGVFNSASIFHTHLDHSHLLSVSMVEMLANNPHRLNSEIEIENIRKNHYPNCISRLNGLFVFDSPEDALNVMNQENWGASQLYEEDLTDVGVAARSSSRHDSNWIELIFNDQFQLNENWIEYTHQYWQGLSVLNKQPIWERIVDGTITIWGTELREIAIQNMQAVPDVFQGTQGLLKYSINAARMGSYDGECVAFLLRTDQQIGIQYCMHMKDKDNPVFIERMVQYFQENPTHFCQMDPSEEWRVPDLQRYSISLTHLT
;
A
#
# COMPACT_ATOMS: atom_id res chain seq x y z
N MET A 1 1.49 -23.58 -9.16
CA MET A 1 0.73 -22.37 -8.79
C MET A 1 0.40 -22.48 -7.31
N SER A 2 1.01 -21.64 -6.46
CA SER A 2 0.63 -21.57 -5.04
C SER A 2 -0.15 -20.30 -4.82
N ASN A 3 -1.38 -20.26 -5.36
CA ASN A 3 -2.36 -19.31 -4.86
C ASN A 3 -2.76 -19.85 -3.50
N TYR A 4 -2.36 -19.16 -2.43
CA TYR A 4 -2.76 -19.53 -1.09
C TYR A 4 -4.13 -18.88 -0.81
N GLU A 5 -5.16 -19.72 -0.75
CA GLU A 5 -6.47 -19.36 -0.22
C GLU A 5 -6.50 -19.71 1.27
N GLY A 6 -6.34 -18.71 2.13
CA GLY A 6 -6.27 -18.88 3.59
C GLY A 6 -5.46 -17.79 4.26
N VAL A 7 -5.64 -17.61 5.57
CA VAL A 7 -4.81 -16.69 6.35
C VAL A 7 -3.38 -17.26 6.41
N GLU A 8 -2.43 -16.51 5.85
CA GLU A 8 -1.00 -16.84 5.86
C GLU A 8 -0.26 -15.74 6.63
N ASP A 9 0.47 -16.14 7.66
CA ASP A 9 1.42 -15.27 8.34
C ASP A 9 2.81 -15.52 7.75
N LEU A 10 3.41 -14.49 7.16
CA LEU A 10 4.74 -14.56 6.55
C LEU A 10 5.59 -13.34 6.89
N GLU A 11 6.89 -13.48 6.70
CA GLU A 11 7.86 -12.38 6.76
C GLU A 11 8.21 -11.96 5.33
N GLY A 12 8.47 -10.68 5.12
CA GLY A 12 8.88 -10.19 3.81
C GLY A 12 9.48 -8.80 3.86
N PHE A 13 9.73 -8.25 2.68
CA PHE A 13 10.36 -6.95 2.50
C PHE A 13 9.51 -6.06 1.62
N ILE A 14 9.40 -4.78 1.96
CA ILE A 14 8.62 -3.79 1.21
C ILE A 14 9.36 -2.46 1.17
N TYR A 15 9.22 -1.75 0.05
CA TYR A 15 9.63 -0.35 -0.07
C TYR A 15 8.51 0.56 0.42
N LEU A 16 8.82 1.43 1.37
CA LEU A 16 7.88 2.40 1.92
C LEU A 16 8.55 3.76 2.01
N ASN A 17 8.22 4.65 1.07
CA ASN A 17 8.79 5.99 1.01
C ASN A 17 8.29 6.86 2.18
N PRO A 18 9.18 7.26 3.12
CA PRO A 18 8.81 8.05 4.28
C PRO A 18 8.59 9.54 3.96
N ASN A 19 8.76 9.96 2.71
CA ASN A 19 8.53 11.33 2.23
C ASN A 19 7.17 11.51 1.56
N ASN A 20 6.50 10.42 1.17
CA ASN A 20 5.10 10.50 0.73
C ASN A 20 4.19 10.67 1.94
N ILE A 21 3.41 11.75 1.99
CA ILE A 21 2.61 12.12 3.17
C ILE A 21 1.60 11.03 3.60
N CYS A 22 1.01 10.29 2.65
CA CYS A 22 0.10 9.18 2.95
C CYS A 22 0.87 7.98 3.51
N THR A 23 1.92 7.56 2.80
CA THR A 23 2.79 6.44 3.20
C THR A 23 3.42 6.70 4.57
N GLN A 24 3.91 7.91 4.80
CA GLN A 24 4.50 8.39 6.03
C GLN A 24 3.58 8.24 7.26
N TRP A 25 2.31 8.63 7.13
CA TRP A 25 1.34 8.45 8.21
C TRP A 25 1.15 6.97 8.56
N ASN A 26 1.03 6.13 7.53
CA ASN A 26 0.87 4.68 7.69
C ASN A 26 2.14 4.01 8.25
N ILE A 27 3.33 4.50 7.88
CA ILE A 27 4.60 4.09 8.47
C ILE A 27 4.61 4.41 9.97
N ALA A 28 4.28 5.65 10.35
CA ALA A 28 4.24 6.05 11.76
C ALA A 28 3.23 5.23 12.58
N ARG A 29 2.05 4.96 11.98
CA ARG A 29 1.03 4.06 12.53
C ARG A 29 1.56 2.65 12.77
N GLY A 30 2.48 2.18 11.92
CA GLY A 30 3.19 0.90 12.04
C GLY A 30 2.42 -0.30 11.50
N VAL A 31 1.19 -0.10 11.04
CA VAL A 31 0.35 -1.13 10.41
C VAL A 31 -0.46 -0.46 9.31
N PHE A 32 -0.58 -1.12 8.16
CA PHE A 32 -1.45 -0.70 7.07
C PHE A 32 -1.95 -1.91 6.28
N ASN A 33 -2.95 -1.67 5.44
CA ASN A 33 -3.78 -2.71 4.86
C ASN A 33 -3.86 -2.56 3.34
N SER A 34 -4.05 -3.69 2.67
CA SER A 34 -4.37 -3.69 1.24
C SER A 34 -5.70 -2.95 1.01
N ALA A 35 -5.83 -2.32 -0.15
CA ALA A 35 -6.96 -1.46 -0.44
C ALA A 35 -8.29 -2.26 -0.37
N SER A 36 -8.26 -3.55 -0.74
CA SER A 36 -9.40 -4.48 -0.71
C SER A 36 -10.09 -4.61 0.66
N ILE A 37 -9.41 -4.30 1.76
CA ILE A 37 -9.97 -4.35 3.13
C ILE A 37 -11.05 -3.29 3.35
N PHE A 38 -10.92 -2.12 2.71
CA PHE A 38 -11.82 -0.98 2.91
C PHE A 38 -13.06 -1.00 2.03
N HIS A 39 -13.25 -2.07 1.25
CA HIS A 39 -14.33 -2.15 0.30
C HIS A 39 -15.67 -2.43 1.00
N THR A 40 -16.58 -1.46 0.91
CA THR A 40 -17.98 -1.61 1.35
C THR A 40 -18.98 -1.63 0.19
N HIS A 41 -18.52 -1.41 -1.06
CA HIS A 41 -19.35 -1.38 -2.28
C HIS A 41 -18.78 -2.25 -3.43
N LEU A 42 -19.69 -2.69 -4.30
CA LEU A 42 -19.49 -3.65 -5.41
C LEU A 42 -18.69 -3.13 -6.61
N ASP A 43 -18.42 -1.82 -6.71
CA ASP A 43 -17.60 -1.26 -7.79
C ASP A 43 -16.20 -0.93 -7.26
N HIS A 44 -15.36 -1.96 -7.33
CA HIS A 44 -14.07 -2.12 -6.64
C HIS A 44 -12.89 -1.36 -7.29
N SER A 45 -13.15 -0.42 -8.20
CA SER A 45 -12.14 0.14 -9.13
C SER A 45 -11.42 1.40 -8.66
N HIS A 46 -11.70 1.88 -7.45
CA HIS A 46 -11.29 3.23 -7.03
C HIS A 46 -10.28 3.26 -5.89
N LEU A 47 -10.04 2.16 -5.19
CA LEU A 47 -9.08 2.13 -4.08
C LEU A 47 -7.71 1.68 -4.59
N LEU A 48 -6.66 2.42 -4.26
CA LEU A 48 -5.29 2.12 -4.64
C LEU A 48 -4.49 1.63 -3.44
N SER A 49 -3.59 0.67 -3.66
CA SER A 49 -2.57 0.35 -2.68
C SER A 49 -1.60 1.51 -2.52
N VAL A 50 -1.07 1.69 -1.32
CA VAL A 50 0.02 2.65 -1.07
C VAL A 50 1.21 2.39 -1.99
N SER A 51 1.49 1.13 -2.31
CA SER A 51 2.54 0.72 -3.25
C SER A 51 2.33 1.26 -4.67
N MET A 52 1.08 1.42 -5.13
CA MET A 52 0.80 1.94 -6.47
C MET A 52 0.70 3.46 -6.55
N VAL A 53 0.41 4.16 -5.45
CA VAL A 53 0.20 5.62 -5.46
C VAL A 53 1.40 6.35 -6.06
N GLU A 54 2.61 6.06 -5.58
CA GLU A 54 3.83 6.75 -6.02
C GLU A 54 4.24 6.38 -7.44
N MET A 55 4.03 5.11 -7.79
CA MET A 55 4.24 4.60 -9.13
C MET A 55 3.39 5.31 -10.18
N LEU A 56 2.12 5.60 -9.85
CA LEU A 56 1.20 6.33 -10.73
C LEU A 56 1.46 7.84 -10.71
N ALA A 57 1.82 8.40 -9.55
CA ALA A 57 2.03 9.84 -9.39
C ALA A 57 3.07 10.41 -10.34
N ASN A 58 4.14 9.64 -10.57
CA ASN A 58 5.25 10.06 -11.41
C ASN A 58 5.08 9.64 -12.88
N ASN A 59 4.16 8.72 -13.17
CA ASN A 59 4.03 8.09 -14.49
C ASN A 59 2.55 7.94 -14.90
N PRO A 60 1.89 9.01 -15.36
CA PRO A 60 0.45 8.96 -15.66
C PRO A 60 0.08 7.99 -16.77
N HIS A 61 1.00 7.70 -17.71
CA HIS A 61 0.81 6.68 -18.74
C HIS A 61 0.69 5.27 -18.17
N ARG A 62 1.31 5.01 -17.01
CA ARG A 62 1.29 3.70 -16.34
C ARG A 62 -0.12 3.28 -15.95
N LEU A 63 -0.98 4.21 -15.54
CA LEU A 63 -2.34 3.88 -15.12
C LEU A 63 -3.11 3.15 -16.22
N ASN A 64 -3.05 3.63 -17.46
CA ASN A 64 -3.76 3.01 -18.58
C ASN A 64 -3.26 1.59 -18.84
N SER A 65 -1.95 1.40 -18.81
CA SER A 65 -1.33 0.09 -19.03
C SER A 65 -1.65 -0.90 -17.89
N GLU A 66 -1.63 -0.45 -16.63
CA GLU A 66 -2.04 -1.27 -15.47
C GLU A 66 -3.54 -1.64 -15.53
N ILE A 67 -4.42 -0.76 -16.03
CA ILE A 67 -5.83 -1.08 -16.25
C ILE A 67 -5.99 -2.20 -17.28
N GLU A 68 -5.23 -2.18 -18.38
CA GLU A 68 -5.29 -3.24 -19.39
C GLU A 68 -4.80 -4.60 -18.85
N ILE A 69 -3.73 -4.60 -18.05
CA ILE A 69 -3.25 -5.81 -17.36
C ILE A 69 -4.28 -6.32 -16.36
N GLU A 70 -4.92 -5.42 -15.61
CA GLU A 70 -6.00 -5.74 -14.66
C GLU A 70 -7.22 -6.32 -15.36
N ASN A 71 -7.55 -5.88 -16.58
CA ASN A 71 -8.65 -6.45 -17.37
C ASN A 71 -8.37 -7.92 -17.72
N ILE A 72 -7.14 -8.28 -18.09
CA ILE A 72 -6.75 -9.68 -18.32
C ILE A 72 -6.87 -10.47 -17.02
N ARG A 73 -6.38 -9.93 -15.89
CA ARG A 73 -6.48 -10.57 -14.57
C ARG A 73 -7.94 -10.86 -14.21
N LYS A 74 -8.82 -9.87 -14.28
CA LYS A 74 -10.25 -10.01 -13.96
C LYS A 74 -10.93 -11.10 -14.79
N ASN A 75 -10.61 -11.17 -16.08
CA ASN A 75 -11.28 -12.08 -17.01
C ASN A 75 -10.73 -13.51 -16.98
N HIS A 76 -9.43 -13.68 -16.72
CA HIS A 76 -8.75 -14.98 -16.87
C HIS A 76 -8.14 -15.52 -15.58
N TYR A 77 -7.81 -14.66 -14.62
CA TYR A 77 -7.14 -15.01 -13.37
C TYR A 77 -7.80 -14.32 -12.17
N PRO A 78 -9.13 -14.47 -11.97
CA PRO A 78 -9.88 -13.69 -10.97
C PRO A 78 -9.39 -13.92 -9.53
N ASN A 79 -8.72 -15.05 -9.28
CA ASN A 79 -8.17 -15.41 -7.96
C ASN A 79 -6.78 -14.79 -7.68
N CYS A 80 -6.11 -14.21 -8.68
CA CYS A 80 -4.86 -13.48 -8.45
C CYS A 80 -5.16 -12.09 -7.88
N ILE A 81 -4.27 -11.56 -7.05
CA ILE A 81 -4.48 -10.26 -6.40
C ILE A 81 -4.18 -9.14 -7.40
N SER A 82 -5.03 -8.12 -7.43
CA SER A 82 -4.81 -6.96 -8.30
C SER A 82 -3.56 -6.19 -7.89
N ARG A 83 -2.71 -5.85 -8.88
CA ARG A 83 -1.58 -4.92 -8.68
C ARG A 83 -2.03 -3.55 -8.21
N LEU A 84 -3.22 -3.10 -8.63
CA LEU A 84 -3.76 -1.78 -8.27
C LEU A 84 -4.11 -1.67 -6.77
N ASN A 85 -4.51 -2.78 -6.15
CA ASN A 85 -5.10 -2.77 -4.80
C ASN A 85 -4.26 -3.55 -3.78
N GLY A 86 -3.42 -4.48 -4.25
CA GLY A 86 -2.56 -5.32 -3.44
C GLY A 86 -1.24 -4.64 -3.06
N LEU A 87 -0.62 -5.17 -2.02
CA LEU A 87 0.66 -4.70 -1.50
C LEU A 87 1.79 -5.53 -2.11
N PHE A 88 2.84 -4.88 -2.60
CA PHE A 88 4.01 -5.57 -3.15
C PHE A 88 4.98 -5.95 -2.03
N VAL A 89 5.16 -7.25 -1.81
CA VAL A 89 6.06 -7.82 -0.81
C VAL A 89 7.07 -8.72 -1.51
N PHE A 90 8.33 -8.59 -1.18
CA PHE A 90 9.39 -9.46 -1.68
C PHE A 90 9.71 -10.54 -0.65
N ASP A 91 9.91 -11.77 -1.11
CA ASP A 91 10.23 -12.91 -0.23
C ASP A 91 11.66 -12.78 0.34
N SER A 92 12.56 -12.07 -0.35
CA SER A 92 13.95 -11.89 0.06
C SER A 92 14.46 -10.46 -0.19
N PRO A 93 15.48 -10.00 0.56
CA PRO A 93 16.14 -8.72 0.28
C PRO A 93 16.79 -8.70 -1.10
N GLU A 94 17.28 -9.85 -1.58
CA GLU A 94 17.89 -9.97 -2.91
C GLU A 94 16.87 -9.70 -4.01
N ASP A 95 15.65 -10.27 -3.92
CA ASP A 95 14.57 -9.97 -4.85
C ASP A 95 14.20 -8.48 -4.83
N ALA A 96 14.10 -7.89 -3.64
CA ALA A 96 13.82 -6.46 -3.47
C ALA A 96 14.90 -5.58 -4.15
N LEU A 97 16.18 -5.86 -3.87
CA LEU A 97 17.30 -5.13 -4.47
C LEU A 97 17.39 -5.34 -5.99
N ASN A 98 17.06 -6.53 -6.48
CA ASN A 98 17.04 -6.81 -7.91
C ASN A 98 15.94 -6.03 -8.63
N VAL A 99 14.77 -5.85 -8.01
CA VAL A 99 13.68 -5.07 -8.61
C VAL A 99 14.03 -3.58 -8.77
N MET A 100 14.90 -3.05 -7.91
CA MET A 100 15.43 -1.67 -8.03
C MET A 100 16.27 -1.44 -9.28
N ASN A 101 16.64 -2.50 -10.01
CA ASN A 101 17.34 -2.36 -11.29
C ASN A 101 16.38 -2.38 -12.49
N GLN A 102 15.06 -2.44 -12.26
CA GLN A 102 14.03 -2.53 -13.29
C GLN A 102 13.27 -1.21 -13.43
N GLU A 103 13.72 -0.32 -14.32
CA GLU A 103 13.09 0.99 -14.55
C GLU A 103 11.58 0.89 -14.81
N ASN A 104 11.18 -0.10 -15.60
CA ASN A 104 9.79 -0.30 -16.01
C ASN A 104 8.91 -0.83 -14.86
N TRP A 105 9.50 -1.32 -13.77
CA TRP A 105 8.77 -1.66 -12.54
C TRP A 105 8.48 -0.42 -11.67
N GLY A 106 9.28 0.64 -11.83
CA GLY A 106 9.25 1.85 -11.01
C GLY A 106 10.53 2.10 -10.21
N ALA A 107 11.66 1.48 -10.60
CA ALA A 107 12.94 1.57 -9.89
C ALA A 107 13.38 3.00 -9.53
N SER A 108 13.12 3.99 -10.39
CA SER A 108 13.43 5.40 -10.11
C SER A 108 12.76 5.99 -8.88
N GLN A 109 11.77 5.29 -8.29
CA GLN A 109 11.09 5.68 -7.05
C GLN A 109 11.51 4.83 -5.84
N LEU A 110 12.39 3.86 -6.03
CA LEU A 110 12.84 2.96 -4.97
C LEU A 110 14.21 3.39 -4.47
N TYR A 111 14.32 3.50 -3.16
CA TYR A 111 15.56 3.79 -2.47
C TYR A 111 15.87 2.65 -1.50
N GLU A 112 17.15 2.26 -1.40
CA GLU A 112 17.54 1.13 -0.55
C GLU A 112 17.22 1.43 0.92
N GLU A 113 17.36 2.69 1.33
CA GLU A 113 16.97 3.20 2.65
C GLU A 113 15.48 3.11 2.97
N ASP A 114 14.62 2.95 1.96
CA ASP A 114 13.16 2.83 2.13
C ASP A 114 12.73 1.34 2.26
N LEU A 115 13.66 0.40 2.14
CA LEU A 115 13.40 -1.03 2.30
C LEU A 115 13.31 -1.40 3.78
N THR A 116 12.23 -2.06 4.18
CA THR A 116 12.05 -2.54 5.56
C THR A 116 11.48 -3.94 5.61
N ASP A 117 11.84 -4.68 6.65
CA ASP A 117 11.26 -5.97 7.01
C ASP A 117 9.88 -5.80 7.65
N VAL A 118 8.98 -6.71 7.26
CA VAL A 118 7.58 -6.65 7.68
C VAL A 118 7.02 -8.03 8.01
N GLY A 119 6.11 -8.03 8.98
CA GLY A 119 5.19 -9.14 9.20
C GLY A 119 3.95 -8.94 8.33
N VAL A 120 3.48 -10.02 7.71
CA VAL A 120 2.37 -9.99 6.77
C VAL A 120 1.32 -10.99 7.22
N ALA A 121 0.11 -10.50 7.48
CA ALA A 121 -1.07 -11.34 7.69
C ALA A 121 -1.92 -11.29 6.41
N ALA A 122 -1.61 -12.17 5.46
CA ALA A 122 -2.26 -12.23 4.16
C ALA A 122 -3.61 -12.98 4.28
N ARG A 123 -4.69 -12.39 3.76
CA ARG A 123 -5.96 -13.10 3.52
C ARG A 123 -5.86 -13.99 2.27
N SER A 124 -5.11 -13.48 1.30
CA SER A 124 -4.73 -14.19 0.08
C SER A 124 -3.49 -13.51 -0.52
N SER A 125 -2.76 -14.26 -1.33
CA SER A 125 -1.58 -13.74 -2.02
C SER A 125 -1.39 -14.42 -3.38
N SER A 126 -0.74 -13.71 -4.31
CA SER A 126 -0.33 -14.25 -5.60
C SER A 126 1.13 -13.90 -5.87
N ARG A 127 1.91 -14.90 -6.30
CA ARG A 127 3.35 -14.80 -6.47
C ARG A 127 3.71 -14.78 -7.94
N HIS A 128 4.51 -13.80 -8.36
CA HIS A 128 4.81 -13.52 -9.75
C HIS A 128 6.29 -13.18 -9.95
N ASP A 129 6.78 -13.37 -11.17
CA ASP A 129 8.13 -12.97 -11.54
C ASP A 129 8.11 -11.54 -12.11
N SER A 130 8.73 -10.59 -11.40
CA SER A 130 8.77 -9.17 -11.78
C SER A 130 9.47 -8.93 -13.12
N ASN A 131 10.31 -9.87 -13.58
CA ASN A 131 10.93 -9.79 -14.91
C ASN A 131 9.90 -9.67 -16.06
N TRP A 132 8.67 -10.14 -15.86
CA TRP A 132 7.62 -9.94 -16.88
C TRP A 132 7.23 -8.47 -17.04
N ILE A 133 7.33 -7.65 -16.00
CA ILE A 133 6.95 -6.23 -16.05
C ILE A 133 7.81 -5.46 -17.06
N GLU A 134 9.11 -5.76 -17.14
CA GLU A 134 10.01 -5.23 -18.17
C GLU A 134 9.61 -5.60 -19.60
N LEU A 135 8.98 -6.77 -19.78
CA LEU A 135 8.53 -7.25 -21.08
C LEU A 135 7.14 -6.71 -21.43
N ILE A 136 6.31 -6.43 -20.43
CA ILE A 136 4.96 -5.89 -20.60
C ILE A 136 5.00 -4.39 -20.89
N PHE A 137 5.83 -3.62 -20.18
CA PHE A 137 5.96 -2.17 -20.36
C PHE A 137 7.24 -1.79 -21.10
N ASN A 138 7.21 -0.67 -21.83
CA ASN A 138 8.42 0.06 -22.23
C ASN A 138 8.87 1.05 -21.14
N ASP A 139 9.96 1.77 -21.41
CA ASP A 139 10.54 2.81 -20.55
C ASP A 139 9.66 4.07 -20.39
N GLN A 140 8.57 4.19 -21.16
CA GLN A 140 7.51 5.19 -20.97
C GLN A 140 6.24 4.61 -20.34
N PHE A 141 6.30 3.41 -19.78
CA PHE A 141 5.17 2.69 -19.16
C PHE A 141 3.98 2.43 -20.10
N GLN A 142 4.25 2.35 -21.40
CA GLN A 142 3.28 1.93 -22.42
C GLN A 142 3.42 0.42 -22.69
N LEU A 143 2.33 -0.21 -23.13
CA LEU A 143 2.30 -1.64 -23.42
C LEU A 143 3.15 -1.98 -24.68
N ASN A 144 4.03 -2.98 -24.57
CA ASN A 144 4.84 -3.50 -25.69
C ASN A 144 4.01 -4.36 -26.66
N GLU A 145 4.54 -4.68 -27.85
CA GLU A 145 3.80 -5.42 -28.90
C GLU A 145 3.19 -6.76 -28.41
N ASN A 146 3.91 -7.54 -27.60
CA ASN A 146 3.49 -8.85 -27.08
C ASN A 146 2.96 -8.81 -25.64
N TRP A 147 2.56 -7.63 -25.16
CA TRP A 147 2.17 -7.43 -23.76
C TRP A 147 1.07 -8.39 -23.28
N ILE A 148 0.12 -8.76 -24.16
CA ILE A 148 -0.99 -9.66 -23.81
C ILE A 148 -0.46 -11.04 -23.40
N GLU A 149 0.42 -11.62 -24.22
CA GLU A 149 1.01 -12.92 -23.94
C GLU A 149 1.82 -12.88 -22.65
N TYR A 150 2.69 -11.89 -22.49
CA TYR A 150 3.51 -11.72 -21.30
C TYR A 150 2.66 -11.49 -20.04
N THR A 151 1.54 -10.77 -20.17
CA THR A 151 0.58 -10.59 -19.07
C THR A 151 -0.06 -11.91 -18.65
N HIS A 152 -0.39 -12.79 -19.61
CA HIS A 152 -0.85 -14.14 -19.27
C HIS A 152 0.23 -14.95 -18.54
N GLN A 153 1.49 -14.89 -18.99
CA GLN A 153 2.59 -15.60 -18.34
C GLN A 153 2.83 -15.11 -16.90
N TYR A 154 2.82 -13.78 -16.72
CA TYR A 154 2.91 -13.12 -15.43
C TYR A 154 1.81 -13.61 -14.47
N TRP A 155 0.54 -13.51 -14.87
CA TRP A 155 -0.58 -13.93 -14.02
C TRP A 155 -0.66 -15.44 -13.78
N GLN A 156 -0.11 -16.26 -14.68
CA GLN A 156 0.07 -17.70 -14.42
C GLN A 156 1.11 -18.00 -13.33
N GLY A 157 1.91 -17.02 -12.93
CA GLY A 157 3.00 -17.18 -11.97
C GLY A 157 4.18 -17.96 -12.56
N LEU A 158 4.37 -17.90 -13.88
CA LEU A 158 5.51 -18.50 -14.56
C LEU A 158 6.73 -17.59 -14.43
N SER A 159 7.92 -18.16 -14.45
CA SER A 159 9.16 -17.38 -14.53
C SER A 159 9.53 -17.08 -15.99
N VAL A 160 10.19 -15.95 -16.23
CA VAL A 160 10.76 -15.63 -17.54
C VAL A 160 11.86 -16.65 -17.87
N LEU A 161 11.80 -17.22 -19.07
CA LEU A 161 12.81 -18.20 -19.51
C LEU A 161 14.19 -17.56 -19.61
N ASN A 162 15.22 -18.28 -19.15
CA ASN A 162 16.63 -17.87 -19.18
C ASN A 162 16.96 -16.59 -18.38
N LYS A 163 16.11 -16.18 -17.44
CA LYS A 163 16.43 -15.18 -16.41
C LYS A 163 16.35 -15.80 -15.02
N GLN A 164 17.10 -15.25 -14.06
CA GLN A 164 16.84 -15.53 -12.65
C GLN A 164 15.55 -14.83 -12.26
N PRO A 165 14.55 -15.54 -11.73
CA PRO A 165 13.28 -14.93 -11.34
C PRO A 165 13.50 -13.89 -10.25
N ILE A 166 12.76 -12.79 -10.31
CA ILE A 166 12.66 -11.80 -9.24
C ILE A 166 11.27 -11.97 -8.65
N TRP A 167 11.18 -12.64 -7.52
CA TRP A 167 9.87 -13.01 -6.98
C TRP A 167 9.23 -11.86 -6.20
N GLU A 168 8.11 -11.37 -6.71
CA GLU A 168 7.21 -10.49 -5.99
C GLU A 168 5.96 -11.28 -5.55
N ARG A 169 5.46 -10.93 -4.37
CA ARG A 169 4.17 -11.38 -3.86
C ARG A 169 3.24 -10.18 -3.80
N ILE A 170 2.11 -10.27 -4.47
CA ILE A 170 1.01 -9.31 -4.32
C ILE A 170 0.10 -9.82 -3.22
N VAL A 171 0.00 -9.06 -2.14
CA VAL A 171 -0.74 -9.44 -0.93
C VAL A 171 -2.04 -8.67 -0.82
N ASP A 172 -3.12 -9.40 -0.59
CA ASP A 172 -4.34 -8.88 0.02
C ASP A 172 -4.31 -9.24 1.52
N GLY A 173 -4.13 -8.24 2.38
CA GLY A 173 -4.04 -8.44 3.81
C GLY A 173 -3.47 -7.24 4.56
N THR A 174 -2.86 -7.53 5.70
CA THR A 174 -2.31 -6.55 6.63
C THR A 174 -0.78 -6.63 6.67
N ILE A 175 -0.12 -5.48 6.65
CA ILE A 175 1.33 -5.34 6.86
C ILE A 175 1.57 -4.72 8.23
N THR A 176 2.49 -5.31 9.00
CA THR A 176 3.04 -4.78 10.24
C THR A 176 4.50 -4.45 10.02
N ILE A 177 4.87 -3.18 10.25
CA ILE A 177 6.25 -2.72 10.09
C ILE A 177 7.04 -3.06 11.35
N TRP A 178 8.08 -3.88 11.20
CA TRP A 178 8.91 -4.32 12.32
C TRP A 178 10.07 -3.36 12.58
N GLY A 179 10.68 -2.83 11.51
CA GLY A 179 11.74 -1.83 11.60
C GLY A 179 11.30 -0.56 12.35
N THR A 180 12.10 -0.14 13.33
CA THR A 180 11.86 1.11 14.07
C THR A 180 12.45 2.33 13.37
N GLU A 181 13.54 2.15 12.64
CA GLU A 181 14.29 3.24 11.99
C GLU A 181 13.42 4.01 11.00
N LEU A 182 12.73 3.30 10.10
CA LEU A 182 11.83 3.93 9.13
C LEU A 182 10.65 4.65 9.80
N ARG A 183 10.18 4.14 10.95
CA ARG A 183 9.13 4.77 11.75
C ARG A 183 9.60 6.06 12.40
N GLU A 184 10.83 6.08 12.91
CA GLU A 184 11.45 7.29 13.45
C GLU A 184 11.66 8.34 12.36
N ILE A 185 12.15 7.93 11.18
CA ILE A 185 12.31 8.82 10.01
C ILE A 185 10.94 9.40 9.60
N ALA A 186 9.90 8.58 9.48
CA ALA A 186 8.57 9.05 9.14
C ALA A 186 8.06 10.09 10.14
N ILE A 187 8.20 9.85 11.45
CA ILE A 187 7.79 10.79 12.51
C ILE A 187 8.60 12.10 12.43
N GLN A 188 9.92 12.02 12.19
CA GLN A 188 10.77 13.20 12.02
C GLN A 188 10.35 14.02 10.79
N ASN A 189 10.12 13.36 9.66
CA ASN A 189 9.61 13.99 8.46
C ASN A 189 8.24 14.65 8.70
N MET A 190 7.38 14.08 9.57
CA MET A 190 6.05 14.65 9.85
C MET A 190 6.20 15.99 10.59
N GLN A 191 7.18 16.08 11.49
CA GLN A 191 7.50 17.30 12.22
C GLN A 191 8.05 18.41 11.29
N ALA A 192 8.68 18.04 10.18
CA ALA A 192 9.17 18.97 9.16
C ALA A 192 8.05 19.57 8.28
N VAL A 193 6.81 19.05 8.36
CA VAL A 193 5.65 19.51 7.58
C VAL A 193 4.50 19.93 8.51
N PRO A 194 4.69 21.00 9.32
CA PRO A 194 3.77 21.37 10.40
C PRO A 194 2.40 21.82 9.90
N ASP A 195 2.31 22.39 8.71
CA ASP A 195 1.04 22.78 8.11
C ASP A 195 0.10 21.59 7.83
N VAL A 196 0.62 20.38 7.73
CA VAL A 196 -0.16 19.13 7.63
C VAL A 196 -0.37 18.48 9.00
N PHE A 197 0.70 18.34 9.78
CA PHE A 197 0.74 17.46 10.95
C PHE A 197 0.71 18.18 12.32
N GLN A 198 0.66 19.52 12.34
CA GLN A 198 0.54 20.25 13.60
C GLN A 198 -0.81 19.95 14.27
N GLY A 199 -0.75 19.40 15.48
CA GLY A 199 -1.92 19.03 16.27
C GLY A 199 -2.51 17.66 15.94
N THR A 200 -1.88 16.87 15.05
CA THR A 200 -2.38 15.52 14.70
C THR A 200 -1.89 14.44 15.65
N GLN A 201 -1.11 14.79 16.68
CA GLN A 201 -0.43 13.83 17.57
C GLN A 201 -1.42 12.95 18.34
N GLY A 202 -2.50 13.53 18.86
CA GLY A 202 -3.55 12.78 19.56
C GLY A 202 -4.20 11.74 18.66
N LEU A 203 -4.52 12.13 17.41
CA LEU A 203 -5.08 11.23 16.42
C LEU A 203 -4.09 10.13 16.01
N LEU A 204 -2.79 10.44 15.84
CA LEU A 204 -1.79 9.43 15.52
C LEU A 204 -1.65 8.38 16.64
N LYS A 205 -1.60 8.82 17.90
CA LYS A 205 -1.56 7.91 19.06
C LYS A 205 -2.80 7.00 19.09
N TYR A 206 -3.98 7.57 18.85
CA TYR A 206 -5.22 6.80 18.71
C TYR A 206 -5.12 5.80 17.55
N SER A 207 -4.61 6.21 16.40
CA SER A 207 -4.47 5.38 15.20
C SER A 207 -3.56 4.17 15.43
N ILE A 208 -2.42 4.37 16.12
CA ILE A 208 -1.50 3.29 16.52
C ILE A 208 -2.20 2.32 17.48
N ASN A 209 -2.93 2.85 18.46
CA ASN A 209 -3.69 2.06 19.41
C ASN A 209 -4.81 1.26 18.74
N ALA A 210 -5.53 1.87 17.79
CA ALA A 210 -6.57 1.21 17.01
C ALA A 210 -6.01 0.07 16.16
N ALA A 211 -4.86 0.29 15.51
CA ALA A 211 -4.15 -0.73 14.75
C ALA A 211 -3.83 -1.97 15.59
N ARG A 212 -3.29 -1.78 16.80
CA ARG A 212 -2.96 -2.86 17.74
C ARG A 212 -4.17 -3.69 18.16
N MET A 213 -5.36 -3.08 18.15
CA MET A 213 -6.63 -3.74 18.49
C MET A 213 -7.31 -4.39 17.27
N GLY A 214 -6.66 -4.39 16.09
CA GLY A 214 -7.19 -4.92 14.85
C GLY A 214 -8.23 -4.01 14.17
N SER A 215 -8.33 -2.74 14.57
CA SER A 215 -9.15 -1.75 13.87
C SER A 215 -8.34 -1.07 12.77
N TYR A 216 -9.05 -0.66 11.73
CA TYR A 216 -8.47 0.11 10.62
C TYR A 216 -8.58 1.62 10.85
N ASP A 217 -9.12 2.04 12.00
CA ASP A 217 -9.23 3.45 12.33
C ASP A 217 -7.87 4.15 12.31
N GLY A 218 -7.90 5.37 11.79
CA GLY A 218 -6.75 6.19 11.56
C GLY A 218 -5.89 5.79 10.37
N GLU A 219 -6.22 4.76 9.59
CA GLU A 219 -5.44 4.44 8.41
C GLU A 219 -5.69 5.42 7.26
N CYS A 220 -4.63 5.87 6.59
CA CYS A 220 -4.72 6.71 5.41
C CYS A 220 -4.77 5.85 4.15
N VAL A 221 -5.78 6.06 3.31
CA VAL A 221 -6.03 5.29 2.08
C VAL A 221 -6.14 6.19 0.88
N ALA A 222 -5.66 5.70 -0.26
CA ALA A 222 -5.67 6.42 -1.52
C ALA A 222 -6.82 5.97 -2.42
N PHE A 223 -7.48 6.94 -3.06
CA PHE A 223 -8.61 6.74 -3.95
C PHE A 223 -8.32 7.35 -5.32
N LEU A 224 -8.43 6.53 -6.36
CA LEU A 224 -8.54 6.96 -7.75
C LEU A 224 -9.95 7.49 -8.01
N LEU A 225 -10.07 8.82 -8.06
CA LEU A 225 -11.31 9.51 -8.35
C LEU A 225 -11.30 10.02 -9.79
N ARG A 226 -12.36 9.66 -10.51
CA ARG A 226 -12.66 10.22 -11.81
C ARG A 226 -13.70 11.32 -11.65
N THR A 227 -13.36 12.50 -12.13
CA THR A 227 -14.29 13.61 -12.36
C THR A 227 -14.51 13.76 -13.86
N ASP A 228 -15.45 14.61 -14.26
CA ASP A 228 -15.73 14.90 -15.68
C ASP A 228 -14.51 15.48 -16.42
N GLN A 229 -13.54 16.05 -15.70
CA GLN A 229 -12.41 16.79 -16.28
C GLN A 229 -11.05 16.13 -16.04
N GLN A 230 -10.93 15.27 -15.02
CA GLN A 230 -9.65 14.67 -14.63
C GLN A 230 -9.81 13.36 -13.88
N ILE A 231 -8.79 12.52 -13.97
CA ILE A 231 -8.56 11.41 -13.05
C ILE A 231 -7.47 11.85 -12.07
N GLY A 232 -7.71 11.67 -10.77
CA GLY A 232 -6.76 12.01 -9.74
C GLY A 232 -6.77 11.05 -8.55
N ILE A 233 -5.75 11.15 -7.71
CA ILE A 233 -5.64 10.41 -6.45
C ILE A 233 -5.98 11.36 -5.31
N GLN A 234 -6.93 10.99 -4.48
CA GLN A 234 -7.24 11.68 -3.22
C GLN A 234 -7.01 10.74 -2.04
N TYR A 235 -6.77 11.33 -0.87
CA TYR A 235 -6.53 10.58 0.36
C TYR A 235 -7.69 10.73 1.31
N CYS A 236 -8.05 9.65 1.98
CA CYS A 236 -9.05 9.64 3.04
C CYS A 236 -8.51 8.88 4.25
N MET A 237 -9.08 9.15 5.41
CA MET A 237 -8.77 8.42 6.63
C MET A 237 -9.95 7.57 7.07
N HIS A 238 -9.71 6.30 7.38
CA HIS A 238 -10.74 5.43 7.93
C HIS A 238 -11.02 5.78 9.39
N MET A 239 -12.27 6.01 9.77
CA MET A 239 -12.66 6.44 11.13
C MET A 239 -14.05 5.87 11.52
N LYS A 240 -14.21 4.55 11.40
CA LYS A 240 -15.49 3.85 11.64
C LYS A 240 -15.68 3.45 13.11
N ASP A 241 -14.62 3.05 13.79
CA ASP A 241 -14.70 2.43 15.12
C ASP A 241 -14.60 3.44 16.27
N LYS A 242 -14.18 4.68 16.02
CA LYS A 242 -13.95 5.70 17.06
C LYS A 242 -15.14 5.98 17.99
N ASP A 243 -16.36 5.78 17.50
CA ASP A 243 -17.60 6.00 18.24
C ASP A 243 -18.29 4.68 18.64
N ASN A 244 -17.65 3.53 18.38
CA ASN A 244 -18.19 2.22 18.68
C ASN A 244 -17.91 1.86 20.15
N PRO A 245 -18.93 1.80 21.03
CA PRO A 245 -18.71 1.56 22.45
C PRO A 245 -18.06 0.21 22.74
N VAL A 246 -18.37 -0.83 21.97
CA VAL A 246 -17.78 -2.16 22.13
C VAL A 246 -16.28 -2.16 21.84
N PHE A 247 -15.87 -1.40 20.81
CA PHE A 247 -14.46 -1.24 20.47
C PHE A 247 -13.72 -0.44 21.56
N ILE A 248 -14.31 0.67 22.01
CA ILE A 248 -13.74 1.52 23.05
C ILE A 248 -13.55 0.73 24.35
N GLU A 249 -14.56 -0.02 24.79
CA GLU A 249 -14.48 -0.86 26.00
C GLU A 249 -13.36 -1.90 25.89
N ARG A 250 -13.24 -2.59 24.74
CA ARG A 250 -12.15 -3.55 24.49
C ARG A 250 -10.78 -2.88 24.53
N MET A 251 -10.65 -1.69 23.96
CA MET A 251 -9.40 -0.92 23.95
C MET A 251 -9.00 -0.52 25.38
N VAL A 252 -9.95 0.00 26.18
CA VAL A 252 -9.72 0.38 27.57
C VAL A 252 -9.31 -0.84 28.41
N GLN A 253 -10.01 -1.97 28.26
CA GLN A 253 -9.67 -3.19 28.97
C GLN A 253 -8.24 -3.66 28.63
N TYR A 254 -7.89 -3.68 27.34
CA TYR A 254 -6.56 -4.11 26.91
C TYR A 254 -5.45 -3.23 27.51
N PHE A 255 -5.64 -1.92 27.62
CA PHE A 255 -4.65 -1.01 28.23
C PHE A 255 -4.54 -1.15 29.75
N GLN A 256 -5.62 -1.51 30.43
CA GLN A 256 -5.57 -1.83 31.85
C GLN A 256 -4.75 -3.09 32.12
N GLU A 257 -4.88 -4.10 31.24
CA GLU A 257 -4.14 -5.35 31.31
C GLU A 257 -2.68 -5.20 30.82
N ASN A 258 -2.41 -4.25 29.92
CA ASN A 258 -1.12 -4.06 29.25
C ASN A 258 -0.65 -2.58 29.31
N PRO A 259 -0.32 -2.03 30.48
CA PRO A 259 -0.11 -0.60 30.68
C PRO A 259 1.13 -0.01 29.98
N THR A 260 2.00 -0.84 29.41
CA THR A 260 3.21 -0.43 28.67
C THR A 260 3.07 -0.58 27.16
N HIS A 261 1.98 -1.18 26.65
CA HIS A 261 1.83 -1.55 25.23
C HIS A 261 0.93 -0.61 24.44
N PHE A 262 0.76 0.63 24.90
CA PHE A 262 -0.11 1.61 24.25
C PHE A 262 0.52 3.00 24.19
N CYS A 263 0.07 3.80 23.24
CA CYS A 263 0.39 5.22 23.20
C CYS A 263 -0.54 5.95 24.17
N GLN A 264 0.04 6.56 25.21
CA GLN A 264 -0.76 7.29 26.19
C GLN A 264 -1.49 8.47 25.53
N MET A 265 -2.82 8.44 25.60
CA MET A 265 -3.69 9.49 25.08
C MET A 265 -4.05 10.46 26.20
N ASP A 266 -4.05 11.75 25.90
CA ASP A 266 -4.56 12.78 26.80
C ASP A 266 -6.05 13.01 26.49
N PRO A 267 -6.97 12.84 27.45
CA PRO A 267 -8.40 13.10 27.24
C PRO A 267 -8.72 14.55 26.83
N SER A 268 -7.79 15.49 27.05
CA SER A 268 -7.90 16.90 26.64
C SER A 268 -7.28 17.22 25.27
N GLU A 269 -6.56 16.26 24.65
CA GLU A 269 -6.01 16.45 23.30
C GLU A 269 -7.14 16.50 22.26
N GLU A 270 -7.20 17.59 21.50
CA GLU A 270 -8.11 17.73 20.37
C GLU A 270 -7.60 16.89 19.19
N TRP A 271 -8.47 16.07 18.57
CA TRP A 271 -8.07 15.24 17.44
C TRP A 271 -8.19 16.01 16.13
N ARG A 272 -7.05 16.37 15.55
CA ARG A 272 -6.98 16.95 14.21
C ARG A 272 -6.60 15.90 13.19
N VAL A 273 -7.37 15.84 12.09
CA VAL A 273 -7.05 15.05 10.90
C VAL A 273 -5.99 15.79 10.09
N PRO A 274 -4.93 15.11 9.59
CA PRO A 274 -3.96 15.73 8.70
C PRO A 274 -4.64 16.24 7.42
N ASP A 275 -4.32 17.47 7.01
CA ASP A 275 -4.85 18.04 5.77
C ASP A 275 -4.03 17.58 4.56
N LEU A 276 -4.56 16.56 3.88
CA LEU A 276 -3.91 15.93 2.73
C LEU A 276 -4.36 16.51 1.38
N GLN A 277 -5.27 17.51 1.36
CA GLN A 277 -5.93 17.95 0.13
C GLN A 277 -4.93 18.42 -0.93
N ARG A 278 -3.93 19.20 -0.51
CA ARG A 278 -2.89 19.75 -1.40
C ARG A 278 -1.92 18.72 -1.97
N TYR A 279 -1.92 17.50 -1.44
CA TYR A 279 -1.10 16.39 -1.95
C TYR A 279 -1.88 15.49 -2.91
N SER A 280 -3.15 15.79 -3.17
CA SER A 280 -3.92 15.08 -4.19
C SER A 280 -3.22 15.19 -5.54
N ILE A 281 -3.14 14.07 -6.24
CA ILE A 281 -2.40 13.97 -7.50
C ILE A 281 -3.38 14.08 -8.66
N SER A 282 -3.05 14.88 -9.68
CA SER A 282 -3.77 14.84 -10.97
C SER A 282 -2.99 13.97 -11.94
N LEU A 283 -3.62 12.90 -12.44
CA LEU A 283 -2.99 11.92 -13.33
C LEU A 283 -3.23 12.24 -14.80
N THR A 284 -4.42 12.73 -15.16
CA THR A 284 -4.73 13.10 -16.54
C THR A 284 -5.77 14.21 -16.58
N HIS A 285 -5.62 15.11 -17.56
CA HIS A 285 -6.73 15.90 -18.06
C HIS A 285 -7.46 15.09 -19.13
N LEU A 286 -8.76 14.90 -18.97
CA LEU A 286 -9.59 14.32 -20.03
C LEU A 286 -9.76 15.41 -21.10
N THR A 287 -9.03 15.29 -22.21
CA THR A 287 -9.23 16.09 -23.43
C THR A 287 -10.39 15.56 -24.25
#